data_AF-A0A1T4Q2B4-F1
#
_entry.id   AF-A0A1T4Q2B4-F1
#
_cell.length_a   1.000
_cell.length_b   1.000
_cell.length_c   1.000
_cell.angle_alpha   90.00
_cell.angle_beta   90.00
_cell.angle_gamma   90.00
#
_symmetry.space_group_name_H-M   'P 1'
#
loop_
_entity.id
_entity.type
_entity.pdbx_description
1 polymer ?
#
loop_
_entity_poly.entity_id
_entity_poly.type
_entity_poly.pdbx_seq_one_letter_code
_entity_poly.pdbx_strand_id
1 'polypeptide(L)'
;MTNQGKLILGLLGAAAAGVAIGMLIAPDKGSELRKKISDTACDLASKATDMIASGKSKLEDVAQTAVKQAEGLYNDVTKRGDKVKEAVS
;
A
#
# COMPACT_ATOMS: atom_id res chain seq x y z
N MET A 1 23.99 -3.61 7.20
CA MET A 1 22.65 -4.15 6.91
C MET A 1 21.60 -3.16 7.41
N THR A 2 20.95 -2.42 6.51
CA THR A 2 19.97 -1.36 6.84
C THR A 2 18.69 -1.44 6.01
N ASN A 3 18.52 -2.49 5.19
CA ASN A 3 17.43 -2.60 4.23
C ASN A 3 16.05 -2.73 4.90
N GLN A 4 15.94 -3.41 6.05
CA GLN A 4 14.67 -3.47 6.79
C GLN A 4 14.29 -2.12 7.40
N GLY A 5 15.27 -1.35 7.88
CA GLY A 5 15.03 0.01 8.39
C GLY A 5 14.52 0.97 7.31
N LYS A 6 15.08 0.89 6.09
CA LYS A 6 14.59 1.68 4.94
C LYS A 6 13.18 1.29 4.51
N LEU A 7 12.84 0.00 4.56
CA LEU A 7 11.50 -0.51 4.24
C LEU A 7 10.47 -0.04 5.27
N ILE A 8 10.77 -0.17 6.56
CA ILE A 8 9.90 0.28 7.65
C ILE A 8 9.70 1.80 7.58
N LEU A 9 10.77 2.57 7.34
CA LEU A 9 10.69 4.02 7.21
C LEU A 9 9.91 4.44 5.96
N GLY A 10 10.07 3.74 4.84
CA GLY A 10 9.29 3.96 3.64
C GLY A 10 7.80 3.68 3.84
N LEU A 11 7.47 2.59 4.55
CA LEU A 11 6.09 2.22 4.86
C LEU A 11 5.45 3.24 5.81
N LEU A 12 6.15 3.66 6.87
CA LEU A 12 5.70 4.69 7.79
C LEU A 12 5.51 6.04 7.09
N GLY A 13 6.45 6.43 6.23
CA GLY A 13 6.35 7.63 5.42
C GLY A 13 5.16 7.59 4.47
N ALA A 14 4.92 6.46 3.81
CA ALA A 14 3.78 6.26 2.93
C ALA A 14 2.45 6.30 3.68
N ALA A 15 2.37 5.67 4.85
CA ALA A 15 1.17 5.70 5.70
C ALA A 15 0.87 7.13 6.20
N ALA A 16 1.89 7.84 6.70
CA ALA A 16 1.74 9.21 7.17
C ALA A 16 1.33 10.17 6.04
N ALA A 17 1.96 10.06 4.86
CA ALA A 17 1.58 10.81 3.67
C ALA A 17 0.15 10.49 3.22
N GLY A 18 -0.25 9.21 3.26
CA GLY A 18 -1.61 8.77 2.94
C GLY A 18 -2.66 9.37 3.88
N VAL A 19 -2.40 9.35 5.18
CA VAL A 19 -3.30 9.97 6.18
C VAL A 19 -3.33 11.48 6.00
N ALA A 20 -2.20 12.14 5.78
CA ALA A 20 -2.13 13.58 5.57
C ALA A 20 -2.96 14.00 4.35
N ILE A 21 -2.79 13.29 3.22
CA ILE A 21 -3.57 13.54 2.00
C ILE A 21 -5.05 13.25 2.24
N GLY A 22 -5.39 12.12 2.88
CA GLY A 22 -6.78 11.76 3.19
C GLY A 22 -7.46 12.77 4.11
N MET A 23 -6.74 13.30 5.09
CA MET A 23 -7.23 14.30 6.04
C MET A 23 -7.37 15.70 5.40
N LEU A 24 -6.49 16.07 4.47
CA LEU A 24 -6.64 17.30 3.68
C LEU A 24 -7.85 17.23 2.74
N ILE A 25 -8.14 16.05 2.20
CA ILE A 25 -9.28 15.83 1.29
C ILE A 25 -10.61 15.72 2.06
N ALA A 26 -10.59 15.24 3.30
CA ALA A 26 -11.79 15.09 4.13
C ALA A 26 -11.59 15.67 5.56
N PRO A 27 -11.83 16.98 5.76
CA PRO A 27 -11.83 17.58 7.09
C PRO A 27 -13.19 17.37 7.79
N ASP A 28 -13.16 16.82 9.01
CA ASP A 28 -14.35 16.62 9.87
C ASP A 28 -14.19 17.41 11.19
N LYS A 29 -15.29 17.90 11.77
CA LYS A 29 -15.29 18.67 13.02
C LYS A 29 -15.06 17.76 14.24
N GLY A 30 -14.10 18.09 15.11
CA GLY A 30 -13.58 17.18 16.16
C GLY A 30 -14.59 16.54 17.12
N SER A 31 -15.68 17.23 17.50
CA SER A 31 -16.73 16.66 18.38
C SER A 31 -17.58 15.61 17.65
N GLU A 32 -17.84 15.84 16.37
CA GLU A 32 -18.58 14.91 15.52
C GLU A 32 -17.66 13.79 15.04
N LEU A 33 -16.40 14.10 14.73
CA LEU A 33 -15.37 13.15 14.32
C LEU A 33 -15.23 12.00 15.33
N ARG A 34 -15.24 12.27 16.64
CA ARG A 34 -15.06 11.21 17.63
C ARG A 34 -16.25 10.25 17.72
N LYS A 35 -17.47 10.77 17.66
CA LYS A 35 -18.71 9.95 17.58
C LYS A 35 -18.77 9.20 16.25
N LYS A 36 -18.49 9.89 15.16
CA LYS A 36 -18.51 9.37 13.80
C LYS A 36 -17.42 8.31 13.59
N ILE A 37 -16.24 8.43 14.18
CA ILE A 37 -15.21 7.39 14.19
C ILE A 37 -15.71 6.15 14.89
N SER A 38 -16.33 6.26 16.08
CA SER A 38 -16.86 5.10 16.79
C SER A 38 -17.86 4.32 15.95
N ASP A 39 -18.87 5.02 15.43
CA ASP A 39 -19.97 4.38 14.70
C ASP A 39 -19.50 3.89 13.32
N THR A 40 -18.73 4.72 12.60
CA THR A 40 -18.22 4.38 11.27
C THR A 40 -17.14 3.31 11.33
N ALA A 41 -16.33 3.22 12.39
CA ALA A 41 -15.32 2.17 12.51
C ALA A 41 -15.96 0.80 12.75
N CYS A 42 -17.04 0.72 13.53
CA CYS A 42 -17.77 -0.52 13.73
C CYS A 42 -18.41 -1.00 12.41
N ASP A 43 -19.10 -0.09 11.71
CA ASP A 43 -19.72 -0.38 10.42
C ASP A 43 -18.70 -0.66 9.32
N LEU A 44 -17.59 0.07 9.28
CA LEU A 44 -16.49 -0.18 8.35
C LEU A 44 -15.81 -1.51 8.65
N ALA A 45 -15.64 -1.90 9.90
CA ALA A 45 -15.05 -3.19 10.23
C ALA A 45 -15.93 -4.32 9.69
N SER A 46 -17.24 -4.27 9.92
CA SER A 46 -18.17 -5.26 9.36
C SER A 46 -18.18 -5.26 7.83
N LYS A 47 -18.32 -4.08 7.19
CA LYS A 47 -18.33 -3.96 5.73
C LYS A 47 -16.99 -4.30 5.09
N ALA A 48 -15.87 -3.94 5.71
CA ALA A 48 -14.54 -4.29 5.24
C ALA A 48 -14.32 -5.79 5.36
N THR A 49 -14.79 -6.42 6.44
CA THR A 49 -14.69 -7.88 6.59
C THR A 49 -15.49 -8.58 5.49
N ASP A 50 -16.71 -8.15 5.21
CA ASP A 50 -17.54 -8.71 4.13
C ASP A 50 -16.98 -8.41 2.73
N MET A 51 -16.47 -7.20 2.52
CA MET A 51 -15.86 -6.78 1.25
C MET A 51 -14.51 -7.46 1.02
N ILE A 52 -13.73 -7.71 2.06
CA ILE A 52 -12.50 -8.50 1.98
C ILE A 52 -12.86 -9.95 1.71
N ALA A 53 -13.85 -10.52 2.40
CA ALA A 53 -14.28 -11.90 2.15
C ALA A 53 -14.77 -12.10 0.71
N SER A 54 -15.58 -11.16 0.20
CA SER A 54 -16.13 -11.20 -1.16
C SER A 54 -15.13 -10.77 -2.23
N GLY A 55 -14.23 -9.84 -1.87
CA GLY A 55 -13.21 -9.27 -2.74
C GLY A 55 -11.94 -10.10 -2.78
N LYS A 56 -11.74 -11.05 -1.85
CA LYS A 56 -10.52 -11.84 -1.71
C LYS A 56 -10.09 -12.47 -3.02
N SER A 57 -11.00 -13.11 -3.76
CA SER A 57 -10.68 -13.71 -5.06
C SER A 57 -10.21 -12.67 -6.10
N LYS A 58 -10.88 -11.51 -6.18
CA LYS A 58 -10.48 -10.43 -7.10
C LYS A 58 -9.18 -9.74 -6.67
N LEU A 59 -8.98 -9.60 -5.37
CA LEU A 59 -7.76 -9.08 -4.78
C LEU A 59 -6.59 -10.03 -5.01
N GLU A 60 -6.80 -11.35 -4.90
CA GLU A 60 -5.80 -12.35 -5.25
C GLU A 60 -5.42 -12.26 -6.73
N ASP A 61 -6.39 -12.10 -7.64
CA ASP A 61 -6.11 -11.96 -9.08
C ASP A 61 -5.33 -10.68 -9.41
N VAL A 62 -5.73 -9.55 -8.82
CA VAL A 62 -5.04 -8.26 -8.99
C VAL A 62 -3.66 -8.29 -8.35
N ALA A 63 -3.53 -8.83 -7.15
CA ALA A 63 -2.26 -8.99 -6.47
C ALA A 63 -1.32 -9.90 -7.25
N GLN A 64 -1.82 -11.02 -7.77
CA GLN A 64 -1.02 -11.96 -8.55
C GLN A 64 -0.59 -11.32 -9.88
N THR A 65 -1.46 -10.55 -10.53
CA THR A 65 -1.11 -9.78 -11.73
C THR A 65 -0.07 -8.69 -11.44
N ALA A 66 -0.19 -7.99 -10.32
CA ALA A 66 0.76 -6.97 -9.90
C ALA A 66 2.12 -7.58 -9.54
N VAL A 67 2.14 -8.71 -8.83
CA VAL A 67 3.37 -9.45 -8.50
C VAL A 67 4.05 -9.95 -9.78
N LYS A 68 3.30 -10.53 -10.72
CA LYS A 68 3.84 -10.97 -12.02
C LYS A 68 4.46 -9.81 -12.82
N GLN A 69 3.79 -8.65 -12.86
CA GLN A 69 4.33 -7.47 -13.53
C GLN A 69 5.56 -6.91 -12.81
N ALA A 70 5.55 -6.91 -11.48
CA ALA A 70 6.69 -6.49 -10.68
C ALA A 70 7.89 -7.42 -10.88
N GLU A 71 7.71 -8.75 -10.88
CA GLU A 71 8.77 -9.72 -11.17
C GLU A 71 9.34 -9.56 -12.58
N GLY A 72 8.48 -9.36 -13.57
CA GLY A 72 8.91 -9.07 -14.95
C GLY A 72 9.78 -7.82 -15.03
N LEU A 73 9.33 -6.73 -14.39
CA LEU A 73 10.09 -5.48 -14.30
C LEU A 73 11.40 -5.67 -13.54
N TYR A 74 11.39 -6.43 -12.45
CA TYR A 74 12.57 -6.68 -11.62
C TYR A 74 13.62 -7.49 -12.38
N ASN A 75 13.21 -8.50 -13.13
CA ASN A 75 14.10 -9.29 -13.99
C ASN A 75 14.67 -8.44 -15.14
N ASP A 76 13.87 -7.57 -15.75
CA ASP A 76 14.36 -6.68 -16.80
C ASP A 76 15.33 -5.63 -16.27
N VAL A 77 15.04 -5.06 -15.10
CA VAL A 77 15.94 -4.11 -14.42
C VAL A 77 17.23 -4.80 -14.00
N THR A 78 17.17 -6.03 -13.48
CA THR A 78 18.35 -6.79 -13.08
C THR A 78 19.21 -7.17 -14.30
N LYS A 79 18.61 -7.72 -15.36
CA LYS A 79 19.32 -8.05 -16.61
C LYS A 79 19.93 -6.82 -17.29
N ARG A 80 19.23 -5.68 -17.28
CA ARG A 80 19.78 -4.42 -17.80
C ARG A 80 20.89 -3.89 -16.91
N GLY A 81 20.74 -4.01 -15.59
CA GLY A 81 21.76 -3.65 -14.61
C GLY A 81 23.06 -4.45 -14.81
N ASP A 82 22.95 -5.76 -15.00
CA ASP A 82 24.13 -6.62 -15.24
C ASP A 82 24.82 -6.27 -16.56
N LYS A 83 24.08 -6.06 -17.64
CA LYS A 83 24.65 -5.62 -18.93
C LYS A 83 25.33 -4.26 -18.84
N VAL A 84 24.74 -3.31 -18.12
CA VAL A 84 25.33 -1.98 -17.93
C VAL A 84 26.56 -2.07 -17.03
N LYS A 85 26.54 -2.91 -15.99
CA LYS A 85 27.68 -3.13 -15.10
C LYS A 85 28.85 -3.79 -15.84
N GLU A 86 28.57 -4.71 -16.76
CA GLU A 86 29.57 -5.36 -17.61
C GLU A 86 30.12 -4.42 -18.70
N ALA A 87 29.29 -3.53 -19.25
CA ALA A 87 29.72 -2.55 -20.25
C ALA A 87 30.49 -1.34 -19.66
N VAL A 88 30.40 -1.12 -18.34
CA VAL A 88 31.04 0.00 -17.62
C VAL A 88 32.27 -0.46 -16.82
N SER A 89 32.53 -1.76 -16.73
CA SER A 89 33.75 -2.34 -16.13
C SER A 89 34.77 -2.77 -17.17
#